data_AF-A0A1U9QMM2-F1
#
_entry.id   AF-A0A1U9QMM2-F1
#
_cell.length_a   1.000
_cell.length_b   1.000
_cell.length_c   1.000
_cell.angle_alpha   90.00
_cell.angle_beta   90.00
_cell.angle_gamma   90.00
#
_symmetry.space_group_name_H-M   'P 1'
#
loop_
_entity.id
_entity.type
_entity.pdbx_description
1 polymer ?
#
loop_
_entity_poly.entity_id
_entity_poly.type
_entity_poly.pdbx_seq_one_letter_code
_entity_poly.pdbx_strand_id
1 'polypeptide(L)'
;MPDTHPEDLIRQLRSLAKDFADVHHLTLRTGLLDDDAILMPLLARIRTTQSLTNQTLTLTLATGNSTIAATAAGRSAIEHLTSAARQGNNAGGHLLAGIPAATTLHRAPRSAPRPARTPRTSIHHLALRRHISAATGLLRDAPVICLDAAALITAALTTSALVPGDVLPRLTDPQLAAFRLISQRAVRIRQREGRPPFLHTSVPAPTITATVAALERKKLVTRDTGTSLDEGQELILTTTGQRALPALVLPTAAASRTTPAPAPPRRRTR
;
A
#
# COMPACT_ATOMS: atom_id res chain seq x y z
N MET A 1 -8.50 14.37 -1.28
CA MET A 1 -7.88 13.33 -2.14
C MET A 1 -8.47 12.00 -1.72
N PRO A 2 -8.87 11.11 -2.65
CA PRO A 2 -9.49 9.86 -2.27
C PRO A 2 -8.50 9.04 -1.44
N ASP A 3 -8.97 8.50 -0.31
CA ASP A 3 -8.21 7.62 0.56
C ASP A 3 -7.84 6.35 -0.22
N THR A 4 -6.65 6.32 -0.83
CA THR A 4 -6.12 5.10 -1.44
C THR A 4 -6.00 4.05 -0.35
N HIS A 5 -6.85 3.03 -0.40
CA HIS A 5 -6.78 1.92 0.54
C HIS A 5 -5.39 1.27 0.45
N PRO A 6 -4.79 0.87 1.58
CA PRO A 6 -3.44 0.31 1.60
C PRO A 6 -3.28 -0.92 0.69
N GLU A 7 -4.34 -1.69 0.54
CA GLU A 7 -4.43 -2.86 -0.34
C GLU A 7 -4.32 -2.49 -1.83
N ASP A 8 -4.92 -1.35 -2.22
CA ASP A 8 -4.79 -0.82 -3.57
C ASP A 8 -3.36 -0.38 -3.87
N LEU A 9 -2.68 0.20 -2.88
CA LEU A 9 -1.29 0.62 -3.02
C LEU A 9 -0.36 -0.59 -3.22
N ILE A 10 -0.54 -1.66 -2.44
CA ILE A 10 0.21 -2.92 -2.62
C ILE A 10 -0.06 -3.53 -4.00
N ARG A 11 -1.32 -3.55 -4.44
CA ARG A 11 -1.70 -4.06 -5.77
C ARG A 11 -1.07 -3.23 -6.89
N GLN A 12 -1.07 -1.91 -6.77
CA GLN A 12 -0.45 -0.99 -7.73
C GLN A 12 1.06 -1.19 -7.79
N LEU A 13 1.74 -1.38 -6.65
CA LEU A 13 3.18 -1.68 -6.62
C LEU A 13 3.55 -3.01 -7.29
N ARG A 14 2.74 -4.05 -7.09
CA ARG A 14 2.93 -5.34 -7.79
C ARG A 14 2.71 -5.21 -9.29
N SER A 15 1.71 -4.44 -9.73
CA SER A 15 1.51 -4.12 -11.15
C SER A 15 2.71 -3.36 -11.72
N LEU A 16 3.17 -2.33 -11.02
CA LEU A 16 4.32 -1.52 -11.42
C LEU A 16 5.59 -2.37 -11.56
N ALA A 17 5.82 -3.31 -10.64
CA ALA A 17 6.93 -4.25 -10.73
C ALA A 17 6.89 -5.09 -12.01
N LYS A 18 5.69 -5.61 -12.37
CA LYS A 18 5.48 -6.34 -13.62
C LYS A 18 5.76 -5.45 -14.83
N ASP A 19 5.26 -4.22 -14.82
CA ASP A 19 5.43 -3.31 -15.94
C ASP A 19 6.91 -2.92 -16.14
N PHE A 20 7.68 -2.74 -15.07
CA PHE A 20 9.13 -2.56 -15.15
C PHE A 20 9.84 -3.79 -15.72
N ALA A 21 9.44 -5.00 -15.33
CA ALA A 21 10.01 -6.22 -15.86
C ALA A 21 9.72 -6.37 -17.37
N ASP A 22 8.51 -6.04 -17.79
CA ASP A 22 8.12 -6.04 -19.21
C ASP A 22 8.95 -5.02 -20.01
N VAL A 23 9.14 -3.79 -19.49
CA VAL A 23 9.99 -2.79 -20.15
C VAL A 23 11.46 -3.22 -20.18
N HIS A 24 11.98 -3.86 -19.12
CA HIS A 24 13.32 -4.43 -19.11
C HIS A 24 13.50 -5.45 -20.26
N HIS A 25 12.59 -6.44 -20.36
CA HIS A 25 12.65 -7.45 -21.41
C HIS A 25 12.49 -6.86 -22.82
N LEU A 26 11.61 -5.87 -22.99
CA LEU A 26 11.43 -5.19 -24.27
C LEU A 26 12.65 -4.34 -24.65
N THR A 27 13.33 -3.74 -23.68
CA THR A 27 14.57 -2.96 -23.91
C THR A 27 15.72 -3.89 -24.27
N LEU A 28 15.85 -5.03 -23.58
CA LEU A 28 16.80 -6.09 -23.93
C LEU A 28 16.59 -6.54 -25.38
N ARG A 29 15.35 -6.83 -25.78
CA ARG A 29 15.00 -7.22 -27.16
C ARG A 29 15.29 -6.12 -28.17
N THR A 30 15.08 -4.85 -27.80
CA THR A 30 15.39 -3.71 -28.67
C THR A 30 16.87 -3.67 -29.02
N GLY A 31 17.76 -4.02 -28.07
CA GLY A 31 19.20 -4.15 -28.33
C GLY A 31 19.62 -5.29 -29.26
N LEU A 32 18.68 -6.17 -29.64
CA LEU A 32 18.90 -7.28 -30.57
C LEU A 32 18.38 -6.99 -31.99
N LEU A 33 17.67 -5.88 -32.19
CA LEU A 33 17.12 -5.51 -33.49
C LEU A 33 18.23 -5.09 -34.47
N ASP A 34 17.93 -5.26 -35.76
CA ASP A 34 18.72 -4.64 -36.81
C ASP A 34 18.64 -3.11 -36.71
N ASP A 35 19.75 -2.45 -37.01
CA ASP A 35 19.99 -1.00 -36.89
C ASP A 35 18.86 -0.14 -37.48
N ASP A 36 18.36 -0.51 -38.66
CA ASP A 36 17.33 0.23 -39.38
C ASP A 36 15.96 0.20 -38.65
N ALA A 37 15.73 -0.79 -37.78
CA ALA A 37 14.44 -1.03 -37.13
C ALA A 37 14.39 -0.54 -35.67
N ILE A 38 15.50 -0.02 -35.13
CA ILE A 38 15.65 0.20 -33.69
C ILE A 38 15.02 1.52 -33.20
N LEU A 39 14.87 2.51 -34.08
CA LEU A 39 14.47 3.87 -33.71
C LEU A 39 13.04 3.94 -33.12
N MET A 40 12.06 3.32 -33.78
CA MET A 40 10.67 3.36 -33.31
C MET A 40 10.48 2.58 -31.99
N PRO A 41 11.02 1.36 -31.83
CA PRO A 41 11.05 0.67 -30.55
C PRO A 41 11.74 1.48 -29.44
N LEU A 42 12.87 2.14 -29.73
CA LEU A 42 13.59 2.97 -28.77
C LEU A 42 12.72 4.12 -28.24
N LEU A 43 12.07 4.87 -29.14
CA LEU A 43 11.17 5.96 -28.76
C LEU A 43 10.00 5.46 -27.91
N ALA A 44 9.44 4.29 -28.24
CA ALA A 44 8.40 3.67 -27.42
C ALA A 44 8.93 3.31 -26.02
N ARG A 45 10.14 2.72 -25.91
CA ARG A 45 10.74 2.38 -24.62
C ARG A 45 10.97 3.61 -23.74
N ILE A 46 11.40 4.73 -24.32
CA ILE A 46 11.58 5.99 -23.59
C ILE A 46 10.27 6.44 -22.94
N ARG A 47 9.19 6.49 -23.74
CA ARG A 47 7.87 6.90 -23.25
C ARG A 47 7.36 5.99 -22.15
N THR A 48 7.46 4.66 -22.34
CA THR A 48 7.02 3.72 -21.32
C THR A 48 7.84 3.88 -20.04
N THR A 49 9.17 3.96 -20.15
CA THR A 49 10.05 4.14 -18.98
C THR A 49 9.73 5.41 -18.21
N GLN A 50 9.53 6.55 -18.89
CA GLN A 50 9.12 7.80 -18.26
C GLN A 50 7.75 7.70 -17.58
N SER A 51 6.78 7.03 -18.21
CA SER A 51 5.46 6.82 -17.62
C SER A 51 5.55 6.00 -16.33
N LEU A 52 6.35 4.93 -16.31
CA LEU A 52 6.55 4.10 -15.12
C LEU A 52 7.27 4.86 -14.01
N THR A 53 8.28 5.68 -14.36
CA THR A 53 8.95 6.57 -13.41
C THR A 53 7.96 7.54 -12.76
N ASN A 54 7.09 8.17 -13.55
CA ASN A 54 6.08 9.09 -13.03
C ASN A 54 5.07 8.37 -12.13
N GLN A 55 4.61 7.18 -12.51
CA GLN A 55 3.74 6.35 -11.67
C GLN A 55 4.44 5.98 -10.35
N THR A 56 5.73 5.64 -10.39
CA THR A 56 6.52 5.33 -9.20
C THR A 56 6.55 6.55 -8.25
N LEU A 57 6.81 7.75 -8.77
CA LEU A 57 6.78 8.99 -7.99
C LEU A 57 5.39 9.26 -7.39
N THR A 58 4.32 9.04 -8.15
CA THR A 58 2.95 9.15 -7.63
C THR A 58 2.71 8.20 -6.46
N LEU A 59 3.17 6.95 -6.56
CA LEU A 59 3.05 5.96 -5.48
C LEU A 59 3.93 6.31 -4.27
N THR A 60 5.11 6.89 -4.48
CA THR A 60 5.95 7.43 -3.40
C THR A 60 5.19 8.51 -2.63
N LEU A 61 4.57 9.46 -3.33
CA LEU A 61 3.79 10.54 -2.71
C LEU A 61 2.54 10.00 -1.99
N ALA A 62 1.83 9.05 -2.60
CA ALA A 62 0.68 8.39 -1.98
C ALA A 62 1.09 7.65 -0.69
N THR A 63 2.23 6.96 -0.70
CA THR A 63 2.78 6.30 0.49
C THR A 63 3.16 7.33 1.55
N GLY A 64 3.81 8.42 1.16
CA GLY A 64 4.21 9.53 2.05
C GLY A 64 3.04 10.24 2.72
N ASN A 65 1.91 10.36 2.03
CA ASN A 65 0.68 10.97 2.57
C ASN A 65 -0.15 10.01 3.44
N SER A 66 0.24 8.74 3.55
CA SER A 66 -0.48 7.73 4.34
C SER A 66 0.05 7.64 5.77
N THR A 67 -0.73 7.04 6.66
CA THR A 67 -0.31 6.75 8.04
C THR A 67 0.86 5.75 8.11
N ILE A 68 1.12 5.01 7.03
CA ILE A 68 2.23 4.06 6.90
C ILE A 68 3.58 4.79 6.91
N ALA A 69 3.65 6.02 6.39
CA ALA A 69 4.87 6.82 6.32
C ALA A 69 5.50 7.09 7.70
N ALA A 70 4.71 7.08 8.77
CA ALA A 70 5.22 7.27 10.13
C ALA A 70 6.01 6.06 10.66
N THR A 71 5.85 4.89 10.04
CA THR A 71 6.55 3.65 10.45
C THR A 71 7.96 3.58 9.84
N ALA A 72 8.87 2.86 10.50
CA ALA A 72 10.21 2.63 9.94
C ALA A 72 10.16 1.88 8.59
N ALA A 73 9.29 0.87 8.48
CA ALA A 73 9.07 0.13 7.24
C ALA A 73 8.48 1.00 6.13
N GLY A 74 7.54 1.89 6.46
CA GLY A 74 6.98 2.85 5.49
C GLY A 74 8.00 3.87 4.99
N ARG A 75 8.87 4.40 5.86
CA ARG A 75 10.00 5.25 5.44
C ARG A 75 10.96 4.52 4.52
N SER A 76 11.31 3.28 4.86
CA SER A 76 12.16 2.45 4.00
C SER A 76 11.47 2.16 2.65
N ALA A 77 10.17 1.90 2.62
CA ALA A 77 9.43 1.73 1.37
C ALA A 77 9.49 3.00 0.48
N ILE A 78 9.35 4.19 1.07
CA ILE A 78 9.49 5.46 0.35
C ILE A 78 10.90 5.62 -0.25
N GLU A 79 11.95 5.25 0.49
CA GLU A 79 13.33 5.25 -0.01
C GLU A 79 13.50 4.29 -1.19
N HIS A 80 12.94 3.09 -1.11
CA HIS A 80 12.96 2.09 -2.19
C HIS A 80 12.25 2.64 -3.44
N LEU A 81 11.04 3.20 -3.30
CA LEU A 81 10.30 3.77 -4.42
C LEU A 81 11.02 4.97 -5.05
N THR A 82 11.64 5.82 -4.22
CA THR A 82 12.45 6.94 -4.71
C THR A 82 13.68 6.43 -5.48
N SER A 83 14.32 5.35 -5.00
CA SER A 83 15.42 4.70 -5.71
C SER A 83 14.99 4.10 -7.05
N ALA A 84 13.83 3.42 -7.09
CA ALA A 84 13.26 2.88 -8.33
C ALA A 84 12.94 3.98 -9.35
N ALA A 85 12.33 5.09 -8.90
CA ALA A 85 12.07 6.24 -9.76
C ALA A 85 13.36 6.85 -10.32
N ARG A 86 14.41 6.96 -9.50
CA ARG A 86 15.73 7.42 -9.95
C ARG A 86 16.35 6.48 -10.98
N GLN A 87 16.27 5.16 -10.77
CA GLN A 87 16.76 4.17 -11.73
C GLN A 87 15.99 4.26 -13.05
N GLY A 88 14.66 4.37 -13.01
CA GLY A 88 13.81 4.56 -14.18
C GLY A 88 14.17 5.85 -14.94
N ASN A 89 14.40 6.96 -14.24
CA ASN A 89 14.81 8.22 -14.87
C ASN A 89 16.19 8.11 -15.53
N ASN A 90 17.18 7.51 -14.85
CA ASN A 90 18.52 7.29 -15.40
C ASN A 90 18.49 6.35 -16.61
N ALA A 91 17.67 5.30 -16.56
CA ALA A 91 17.45 4.41 -17.69
C ALA A 91 16.85 5.16 -18.89
N GLY A 92 15.81 5.96 -18.64
CA GLY A 92 15.22 6.84 -19.65
C GLY A 92 16.23 7.81 -20.27
N GLY A 93 17.12 8.39 -19.44
CA GLY A 93 18.22 9.25 -19.88
C GLY A 93 19.20 8.54 -20.81
N HIS A 94 19.59 7.30 -20.50
CA HIS A 94 20.41 6.50 -21.40
C HIS A 94 19.71 6.16 -22.71
N LEU A 95 18.42 5.81 -22.67
CA LEU A 95 17.65 5.55 -23.90
C LEU A 95 17.55 6.80 -24.78
N LEU A 96 17.32 7.98 -24.18
CA LEU A 96 17.33 9.28 -24.86
C LEU A 96 18.70 9.58 -25.49
N ALA A 97 19.79 9.33 -24.76
CA ALA A 97 21.15 9.51 -25.27
C ALA A 97 21.48 8.56 -26.45
N GLY A 98 20.74 7.46 -26.60
CA GLY A 98 20.85 6.56 -27.75
C GLY A 98 20.20 7.09 -29.04
N ILE A 99 19.32 8.11 -28.97
CA ILE A 99 18.58 8.61 -30.14
C ILE A 99 19.50 9.08 -31.28
N PRO A 100 20.55 9.90 -31.05
CA PRO A 100 21.42 10.35 -32.13
C PRO A 100 22.05 9.18 -32.89
N ALA A 101 22.53 8.16 -32.18
CA ALA A 101 23.10 6.96 -32.77
C ALA A 101 22.05 6.11 -33.50
N ALA A 102 20.86 5.93 -32.93
CA ALA A 102 19.76 5.24 -33.62
C ALA A 102 19.31 5.98 -34.88
N THR A 103 19.33 7.32 -34.87
CA THR A 103 18.90 8.15 -36.00
C THR A 103 19.93 8.12 -37.14
N THR A 104 21.23 8.13 -36.83
CA THR A 104 22.27 7.98 -37.86
C THR A 104 22.22 6.62 -38.52
N LEU A 105 21.94 5.58 -37.74
CA LEU A 105 21.74 4.21 -38.21
C LEU A 105 20.44 4.03 -39.01
N HIS A 106 19.37 4.76 -38.69
CA HIS A 106 18.08 4.69 -39.38
C HIS A 106 18.07 5.33 -40.80
N ARG A 107 19.17 5.95 -41.25
CA ARG A 107 19.22 6.65 -42.56
C ARG A 107 19.32 5.67 -43.74
N ALA A 108 18.17 5.20 -44.21
CA ALA A 108 17.96 4.88 -45.62
C ALA A 108 16.56 5.36 -46.06
N PRO A 109 16.44 6.29 -47.02
CA PRO A 109 15.16 6.51 -47.68
C PRO A 109 14.81 5.23 -48.46
N ARG A 110 13.53 4.81 -48.37
CA ARG A 110 12.98 3.61 -49.04
C ARG A 110 13.17 3.57 -50.57
N SER A 111 13.65 4.66 -51.17
CA SER A 111 13.84 4.84 -52.61
C SER A 111 15.28 4.60 -53.11
N ALA A 112 16.27 4.39 -52.22
CA ALA A 112 17.64 4.06 -52.62
C ALA A 112 17.89 2.55 -52.51
N PRO A 113 18.74 1.94 -53.38
CA PRO A 113 19.18 0.58 -53.19
C PRO A 113 19.74 0.45 -51.77
N ARG A 114 19.24 -0.56 -51.03
CA ARG A 114 19.51 -0.75 -49.60
C ARG A 114 21.01 -0.55 -49.36
N PRO A 115 21.43 0.48 -48.61
CA PRO A 115 22.86 0.69 -48.38
C PRO A 115 23.44 -0.56 -47.73
N ALA A 116 24.72 -0.83 -48.00
CA ALA A 116 25.43 -1.93 -47.36
C ALA A 116 25.23 -1.82 -45.84
N ARG A 117 24.77 -2.92 -45.20
CA ARG A 117 24.54 -2.97 -43.75
C ARG A 117 25.68 -2.27 -43.03
N THR A 118 25.37 -1.29 -42.20
CA THR A 118 26.37 -0.65 -41.33
C THR A 118 27.09 -1.75 -40.55
N PRO A 119 28.43 -1.81 -40.59
CA PRO A 119 29.13 -2.82 -39.84
C PRO A 119 28.82 -2.64 -38.34
N ARG A 120 28.57 -3.76 -37.64
CA ARG A 120 28.28 -3.80 -36.19
C ARG A 120 29.41 -3.23 -35.31
N THR A 121 30.52 -2.85 -35.91
CA THR A 121 31.68 -2.20 -35.29
C THR A 121 31.70 -0.68 -35.46
N SER A 122 30.70 -0.10 -36.14
CA SER A 122 30.62 1.36 -36.27
C SER A 122 30.48 2.03 -34.89
N ILE A 123 31.04 3.24 -34.76
CA ILE A 123 30.99 4.02 -33.51
C ILE A 123 29.54 4.22 -33.06
N HIS A 124 28.61 4.42 -33.99
CA HIS A 124 27.19 4.59 -33.69
C HIS A 124 26.55 3.30 -33.14
N HIS A 125 26.86 2.14 -33.73
CA HIS A 125 26.35 0.86 -33.23
C HIS A 125 26.88 0.56 -31.81
N LEU A 126 28.17 0.80 -31.56
CA LEU A 126 28.77 0.61 -30.25
C LEU A 126 28.18 1.57 -29.20
N ALA A 127 28.00 2.85 -29.56
CA ALA A 127 27.36 3.84 -28.69
C ALA A 127 25.92 3.44 -28.34
N LEU A 128 25.12 3.04 -29.34
CA LEU A 128 23.74 2.61 -29.13
C LEU A 128 23.66 1.38 -28.22
N ARG A 129 24.50 0.36 -28.48
CA ARG A 129 24.59 -0.83 -27.62
C ARG A 129 24.95 -0.48 -26.18
N ARG A 130 25.92 0.41 -25.98
CA ARG A 130 26.32 0.87 -24.64
C ARG A 130 25.14 1.50 -23.90
N HIS A 131 24.40 2.38 -24.57
CA HIS A 131 23.24 3.06 -23.98
C HIS A 131 22.09 2.09 -23.66
N ILE A 132 21.75 1.18 -24.58
CA ILE A 132 20.71 0.17 -24.34
C ILE A 132 21.14 -0.78 -23.21
N SER A 133 22.40 -1.21 -23.18
CA SER A 133 22.92 -2.07 -22.11
C SER A 133 22.87 -1.37 -20.75
N ALA A 134 23.26 -0.10 -20.67
CA ALA A 134 23.20 0.67 -19.44
C ALA A 134 21.75 0.84 -18.95
N ALA A 135 20.82 1.20 -19.85
CA ALA A 135 19.41 1.30 -19.52
C ALA A 135 18.82 -0.06 -19.06
N THR A 136 19.18 -1.14 -19.74
CA THR A 136 18.72 -2.50 -19.39
C THR A 136 19.23 -2.92 -18.02
N GLY A 137 20.49 -2.61 -17.69
CA GLY A 137 21.07 -2.86 -16.38
C GLY A 137 20.33 -2.12 -15.26
N LEU A 138 20.00 -0.84 -15.47
CA LEU A 138 19.25 -0.05 -14.50
C LEU A 138 17.80 -0.52 -14.32
N LEU A 139 17.15 -0.97 -15.40
CA LEU A 139 15.77 -1.49 -15.35
C LEU A 139 15.68 -2.88 -14.73
N ARG A 140 16.78 -3.60 -14.59
CA ARG A 140 16.81 -4.97 -14.06
C ARG A 140 16.35 -5.05 -12.61
N ASP A 141 16.73 -4.06 -11.81
CA ASP A 141 16.52 -4.09 -10.36
C ASP A 141 15.20 -3.42 -9.94
N ALA A 142 14.65 -2.55 -10.79
CA ALA A 142 13.42 -1.80 -10.51
C ALA A 142 12.21 -2.68 -10.11
N PRO A 143 11.96 -3.86 -10.73
CA PRO A 143 10.89 -4.76 -10.29
C PRO A 143 11.07 -5.26 -8.86
N VAL A 144 12.30 -5.65 -8.50
CA VAL A 144 12.63 -6.18 -7.17
C VAL A 144 12.41 -5.09 -6.12
N ILE A 145 12.91 -3.88 -6.38
CA ILE A 145 12.73 -2.73 -5.49
C ILE A 145 11.24 -2.40 -5.27
N CYS A 146 10.40 -2.50 -6.30
CA CYS A 146 8.96 -2.29 -6.17
C CYS A 146 8.28 -3.39 -5.33
N LEU A 147 8.71 -4.65 -5.47
CA LEU A 147 8.21 -5.77 -4.66
C LEU A 147 8.66 -5.66 -3.20
N ASP A 148 9.89 -5.25 -2.95
CA ASP A 148 10.42 -5.01 -1.61
C ASP A 148 9.65 -3.87 -0.93
N ALA A 149 9.38 -2.78 -1.64
CA ALA A 149 8.52 -1.71 -1.14
C ALA A 149 7.10 -2.22 -0.80
N ALA A 150 6.51 -3.07 -1.65
CA ALA A 150 5.21 -3.67 -1.38
C ALA A 150 5.24 -4.58 -0.13
N ALA A 151 6.30 -5.35 0.05
CA ALA A 151 6.50 -6.20 1.23
C ALA A 151 6.66 -5.37 2.51
N LEU A 152 7.44 -4.28 2.46
CA LEU A 152 7.62 -3.34 3.58
C LEU A 152 6.30 -2.67 3.98
N ILE A 153 5.50 -2.25 2.99
CA ILE A 153 4.18 -1.66 3.25
C ILE A 153 3.23 -2.69 3.85
N THR A 154 3.26 -3.93 3.34
CA THR A 154 2.49 -5.04 3.93
C THR A 154 2.91 -5.27 5.39
N ALA A 155 4.21 -5.32 5.68
CA ALA A 155 4.74 -5.51 7.02
C ALA A 155 4.38 -4.34 7.96
N ALA A 156 4.37 -3.11 7.45
CA ALA A 156 3.94 -1.94 8.21
C ALA A 156 2.45 -2.03 8.59
N LEU A 157 1.60 -2.48 7.66
CA LEU A 157 0.18 -2.69 7.92
C LEU A 157 -0.07 -3.82 8.92
N THR A 158 0.63 -4.94 8.79
CA THR A 158 0.52 -6.04 9.75
C THR A 158 1.01 -5.62 11.13
N THR A 159 2.10 -4.86 11.23
CA THR A 159 2.61 -4.37 12.52
C THR A 159 1.67 -3.33 13.15
N SER A 160 1.03 -2.48 12.32
CA SER A 160 -0.02 -1.57 12.79
C SER A 160 -1.27 -2.32 13.27
N ALA A 161 -1.55 -3.51 12.72
CA ALA A 161 -2.61 -4.41 13.18
C ALA A 161 -2.20 -5.26 14.41
N LEU A 162 -0.90 -5.53 14.57
CA LEU A 162 -0.33 -6.44 15.57
C LEU A 162 0.24 -5.77 16.81
N VAL A 163 0.04 -4.47 17.05
CA VAL A 163 0.56 -3.76 18.24
C VAL A 163 0.42 -4.65 19.49
N PRO A 164 1.51 -5.29 19.96
CA PRO A 164 1.48 -6.11 21.16
C PRO A 164 1.71 -5.12 22.29
N GLY A 165 0.62 -4.62 22.87
CA GLY A 165 0.75 -3.64 23.95
C GLY A 165 -0.50 -2.83 24.32
N ASP A 166 -1.55 -2.81 23.51
CA ASP A 166 -2.84 -2.35 24.03
C ASP A 166 -3.47 -3.50 24.80
N VAL A 167 -3.23 -3.53 26.11
CA VAL A 167 -4.10 -4.24 27.04
C VAL A 167 -5.51 -3.82 26.66
N LEU A 168 -6.28 -4.74 26.05
CA LEU A 168 -7.67 -4.50 25.72
C LEU A 168 -8.34 -3.93 26.97
N PRO A 169 -8.84 -2.69 26.94
CA PRO A 169 -9.31 -2.05 28.15
C PRO A 169 -10.49 -2.88 28.65
N ARG A 170 -10.37 -3.45 29.85
CA ARG A 170 -11.44 -4.24 30.46
C ARG A 170 -12.72 -3.40 30.46
N LEU A 171 -13.68 -3.78 29.63
CA LEU A 171 -14.99 -3.16 29.57
C LEU A 171 -15.91 -3.86 30.56
N THR A 172 -16.74 -3.10 31.26
CA THR A 172 -17.85 -3.67 32.01
C THR A 172 -18.95 -4.11 31.04
N ASP A 173 -19.81 -5.05 31.43
CA ASP A 173 -20.94 -5.52 30.61
C ASP A 173 -21.79 -4.37 30.00
N PRO A 174 -22.14 -3.29 30.74
CA PRO A 174 -22.83 -2.15 30.14
C PRO A 174 -21.98 -1.37 29.13
N GLN A 175 -20.66 -1.27 29.30
CA GLN A 175 -19.76 -0.66 28.31
C GLN A 175 -19.67 -1.50 27.04
N LEU A 176 -19.66 -2.82 27.17
CA LEU A 176 -19.61 -3.75 26.06
C LEU A 176 -20.94 -3.74 25.27
N ALA A 177 -22.09 -3.71 25.95
CA ALA A 177 -23.40 -3.57 25.32
C ALA A 177 -23.53 -2.24 24.55
N ALA A 178 -23.11 -1.12 25.15
CA ALA A 178 -23.09 0.18 24.48
C ALA A 178 -22.14 0.19 23.27
N PHE A 179 -20.96 -0.39 23.39
CA PHE A 179 -19.98 -0.49 22.31
C PHE A 179 -20.49 -1.30 21.11
N ARG A 180 -21.25 -2.39 21.35
CA ARG A 180 -21.94 -3.17 20.31
C ARG A 180 -23.04 -2.37 19.59
N LEU A 181 -23.79 -1.54 20.31
CA LEU A 181 -24.82 -0.71 19.70
C LEU A 181 -24.20 0.42 18.86
N ILE A 182 -23.11 1.02 19.34
CA ILE A 182 -22.36 2.06 18.62
C ILE A 182 -21.73 1.49 17.35
N SER A 183 -21.18 0.26 17.39
CA SER A 183 -20.61 -0.37 16.19
C SER A 183 -21.62 -0.65 15.08
N GLN A 184 -22.90 -0.81 15.44
CA GLN A 184 -24.01 -0.98 14.51
C GLN A 184 -24.58 0.36 14.01
N ARG A 185 -23.96 1.50 14.37
CA ARG A 185 -24.46 2.87 14.10
C ARG A 185 -25.89 3.12 14.61
N ALA A 186 -26.32 2.36 15.61
CA ALA A 186 -27.68 2.42 16.14
C ALA A 186 -27.87 3.49 17.22
N VAL A 187 -26.86 4.35 17.46
CA VAL A 187 -26.78 5.21 18.63
C VAL A 187 -26.49 6.65 18.24
N ARG A 188 -27.39 7.55 18.64
CA ARG A 188 -27.23 9.01 18.52
C ARG A 188 -27.42 9.66 19.88
N ILE A 189 -26.60 10.65 20.18
CA ILE A 189 -26.74 11.50 21.38
C ILE A 189 -27.62 12.68 21.00
N ARG A 190 -28.74 12.86 21.70
CA ARG A 190 -29.59 14.04 21.57
C ARG A 190 -29.67 14.79 22.89
N GLN A 191 -29.71 16.11 22.80
CA GLN A 191 -30.08 16.97 23.90
C GLN A 191 -31.44 17.60 23.59
N ARG A 192 -32.33 17.64 24.57
CA ARG A 192 -33.60 18.39 24.48
C ARG A 192 -33.50 19.51 25.50
N GLU A 193 -33.92 20.72 25.13
CA GLU A 193 -33.81 21.94 25.94
C GLU A 193 -34.07 21.67 27.44
N GLY A 194 -33.08 22.03 28.27
CA GLY A 194 -33.15 21.89 29.73
C GLY A 194 -32.92 20.48 30.31
N ARG A 195 -32.64 19.45 29.50
CA ARG A 195 -32.34 18.08 29.97
C ARG A 195 -30.93 17.62 29.62
N PRO A 196 -30.31 16.75 30.44
CA PRO A 196 -29.03 16.15 30.11
C PRO A 196 -29.12 15.28 28.84
N PRO A 197 -28.01 15.14 28.09
CA PRO A 197 -27.99 14.38 26.84
C PRO A 197 -28.36 12.91 27.05
N PHE A 198 -29.19 12.35 26.17
CA PHE A 198 -29.64 10.97 26.20
C PHE A 198 -29.29 10.24 24.89
N LEU A 199 -29.04 8.93 24.97
CA LEU A 199 -28.92 8.11 23.75
C LEU A 199 -30.33 7.78 23.29
N HIS A 200 -30.57 7.95 21.99
CA HIS A 200 -31.81 7.54 21.36
C HIS A 200 -31.83 6.01 21.15
N THR A 201 -31.87 5.25 22.25
CA THR A 201 -31.91 3.78 22.27
C THR A 201 -32.84 3.29 23.39
N SER A 202 -33.39 2.08 23.25
CA SER A 202 -34.33 1.43 24.18
C SER A 202 -33.70 0.92 25.49
N VAL A 203 -32.76 1.66 26.09
CA VAL A 203 -32.01 1.27 27.30
C VAL A 203 -32.07 2.39 28.37
N PRO A 204 -32.22 2.09 29.68
CA PRO A 204 -32.47 3.10 30.72
C PRO A 204 -31.37 4.18 30.86
N ALA A 205 -31.81 5.41 31.18
CA ALA A 205 -31.04 6.66 31.11
C ALA A 205 -29.80 6.85 32.02
N PRO A 206 -29.69 6.31 33.25
CA PRO A 206 -28.57 6.65 34.14
C PRO A 206 -27.25 5.96 33.77
N THR A 207 -27.28 4.95 32.89
CA THR A 207 -26.09 4.17 32.48
C THR A 207 -25.40 4.78 31.26
N ILE A 208 -25.87 5.90 30.73
CA ILE A 208 -25.54 6.35 29.37
C ILE A 208 -24.34 7.31 29.33
N THR A 209 -24.39 8.43 30.05
CA THR A 209 -23.36 9.48 30.00
C THR A 209 -22.03 8.98 30.59
N ALA A 210 -22.09 8.22 31.68
CA ALA A 210 -20.93 7.61 32.30
C ALA A 210 -20.25 6.57 31.39
N THR A 211 -21.04 5.81 30.63
CA THR A 211 -20.54 4.76 29.74
C THR A 211 -19.93 5.35 28.47
N VAL A 212 -20.56 6.36 27.87
CA VAL A 212 -19.98 7.10 26.74
C VAL A 212 -18.70 7.82 27.16
N ALA A 213 -18.71 8.55 28.29
CA ALA A 213 -17.51 9.21 28.80
C ALA A 213 -16.39 8.20 29.12
N ALA A 214 -16.73 7.00 29.61
CA ALA A 214 -15.75 5.95 29.84
C ALA A 214 -15.16 5.38 28.53
N LEU A 215 -15.98 5.23 27.48
CA LEU A 215 -15.53 4.79 26.15
C LEU A 215 -14.68 5.86 25.45
N GLU A 216 -15.00 7.14 25.62
CA GLU A 216 -14.22 8.28 25.14
C GLU A 216 -12.88 8.39 25.87
N ARG A 217 -12.86 8.26 27.22
CA ARG A 217 -11.60 8.21 28.00
C ARG A 217 -10.71 7.06 27.59
N LYS A 218 -11.31 5.91 27.22
CA LYS A 218 -10.61 4.74 26.68
C LYS A 218 -10.25 4.89 25.19
N LYS A 219 -10.53 6.06 24.59
CA LYS A 219 -10.28 6.39 23.18
C LYS A 219 -10.88 5.41 22.18
N LEU A 220 -11.97 4.73 22.53
CA LEU A 220 -12.63 3.73 21.67
C LEU A 220 -13.73 4.37 20.80
N VAL A 221 -14.27 5.50 21.24
CA VAL A 221 -15.38 6.20 20.59
C VAL A 221 -15.08 7.69 20.62
N THR A 222 -15.47 8.39 19.56
CA THR A 222 -15.44 9.86 19.46
C THR A 222 -16.82 10.36 19.04
N ARG A 223 -17.17 11.58 19.46
CA ARG A 223 -18.37 12.28 18.97
C ARG A 223 -18.05 12.95 17.65
N ASP A 224 -18.98 12.86 16.72
CA ASP A 224 -18.97 13.75 15.56
C ASP A 224 -19.44 15.14 16.01
N THR A 225 -18.51 16.10 16.08
CA THR A 225 -18.81 17.49 16.44
C THR A 225 -19.36 18.30 15.27
N GLY A 226 -19.51 17.70 14.08
CA GLY A 226 -20.04 18.37 12.89
C GLY A 226 -21.55 18.60 12.91
N THR A 227 -22.28 17.94 13.81
CA THR A 227 -23.75 18.05 13.95
C THR A 227 -24.13 18.63 15.31
N SER A 228 -25.17 19.47 15.35
CA SER A 228 -25.67 20.04 16.60
C SER A 228 -26.22 18.93 17.51
N LEU A 229 -26.09 19.11 18.83
CA LEU A 229 -26.66 18.21 19.84
C LEU A 229 -28.19 18.08 19.73
N ASP A 230 -28.85 19.10 19.15
CA ASP A 230 -30.29 19.11 18.90
C ASP A 230 -30.67 18.19 17.73
N GLU A 231 -29.83 18.12 16.70
CA GLU A 231 -30.02 17.28 15.51
C GLU A 231 -29.69 15.82 15.80
N GLY A 232 -28.69 15.61 16.65
CA GLY A 232 -28.28 14.34 17.22
C GLY A 232 -26.88 13.95 16.76
N GLN A 233 -25.91 14.07 17.66
CA GLN A 233 -24.52 13.71 17.38
C GLN A 233 -24.36 12.20 17.26
N GLU A 234 -23.69 11.78 16.19
CA GLU A 234 -23.32 10.38 16.01
C GLU A 234 -22.08 10.04 16.84
N LEU A 235 -22.09 8.84 17.44
CA LEU A 235 -20.92 8.28 18.09
C LEU A 235 -20.20 7.40 17.08
N ILE A 236 -18.99 7.79 16.70
CA ILE A 236 -18.17 7.09 15.72
C ILE A 236 -17.08 6.31 16.46
N LEU A 237 -16.84 5.08 16.03
CA LEU A 237 -15.69 4.31 16.51
C LEU A 237 -14.39 4.99 16.06
N THR A 238 -13.46 5.19 16.99
CA THR A 238 -12.11 5.62 16.64
C THR A 238 -11.38 4.47 15.93
N THR A 239 -10.23 4.76 15.33
CA THR A 239 -9.33 3.74 14.77
C THR A 239 -8.99 2.66 15.81
N THR A 240 -8.82 3.03 17.09
CA THR A 240 -8.62 2.10 18.21
C THR A 240 -9.86 1.27 18.51
N GLY A 241 -11.06 1.87 18.53
CA GLY A 241 -12.32 1.16 18.71
C GLY A 241 -12.59 0.16 17.59
N GLN A 242 -12.33 0.53 16.35
CA GLN A 242 -12.55 -0.32 15.19
C GLN A 242 -11.61 -1.53 15.17
N ARG A 243 -10.38 -1.38 15.69
CA ARG A 243 -9.44 -2.48 15.93
C ARG A 243 -9.86 -3.39 17.10
N ALA A 244 -10.46 -2.82 18.14
CA ALA A 244 -10.92 -3.58 19.32
C ALA A 244 -12.23 -4.34 19.08
N LEU A 245 -13.00 -3.97 18.05
CA LEU A 245 -14.29 -4.56 17.69
C LEU A 245 -14.28 -6.09 17.53
N PRO A 246 -13.38 -6.71 16.74
CA PRO A 246 -13.36 -8.17 16.60
C PRO A 246 -13.09 -8.90 17.92
N ALA A 247 -12.26 -8.33 18.81
CA ALA A 247 -11.92 -8.95 20.09
C ALA A 247 -13.00 -8.75 21.18
N LEU A 248 -13.81 -7.69 21.09
CA LEU A 248 -14.84 -7.35 22.09
C LEU A 248 -16.26 -7.78 21.68
N VAL A 249 -16.53 -7.93 20.38
CA VAL A 249 -17.88 -8.19 19.85
C VAL A 249 -18.05 -9.63 19.39
N LEU A 250 -17.04 -10.26 18.79
CA LEU A 250 -17.12 -11.70 18.52
C LEU A 250 -16.84 -12.48 19.80
N PRO A 251 -17.73 -13.41 20.20
CA PRO A 251 -17.30 -14.48 21.08
C PRO A 251 -16.34 -15.33 20.27
N THR A 252 -15.03 -15.05 20.36
CA THR A 252 -14.03 -16.02 19.96
C THR A 252 -14.31 -17.23 20.82
N ALA A 253 -14.89 -18.28 20.22
CA ALA A 253 -14.96 -19.59 20.82
C ALA A 253 -13.55 -19.88 21.31
N ALA A 254 -13.36 -19.82 22.63
CA ALA A 254 -12.07 -20.06 23.23
C ALA A 254 -11.60 -21.40 22.69
N ALA A 255 -10.40 -21.43 22.10
CA ALA A 255 -9.71 -22.67 21.76
C ALA A 255 -9.88 -23.61 22.95
N SER A 256 -10.55 -24.74 22.72
CA SER A 256 -10.76 -25.76 23.73
C SER A 256 -9.43 -26.02 24.41
N ARG A 257 -9.32 -25.62 25.68
CA ARG A 257 -8.28 -26.13 26.55
C ARG A 257 -8.42 -27.64 26.50
N THR A 258 -7.53 -28.30 25.76
CA THR A 258 -7.26 -29.73 25.92
C THR A 258 -6.93 -29.93 27.39
N THR A 259 -7.94 -30.38 28.12
CA THR A 259 -7.80 -30.90 29.47
C THR A 259 -6.88 -32.11 29.34
N PRO A 260 -5.73 -32.16 30.02
CA PRO A 260 -4.96 -33.40 30.05
C PRO A 260 -5.83 -34.47 30.69
N ALA A 261 -5.93 -35.62 30.02
CA ALA A 261 -6.71 -36.77 30.49
C ALA A 261 -6.30 -37.17 31.93
N PRO A 262 -7.25 -37.58 32.78
CA PRO A 262 -6.93 -38.03 34.12
C PRO A 262 -6.08 -39.30 34.08
N ALA A 263 -5.03 -39.33 34.89
CA ALA A 263 -4.12 -40.46 35.00
C ALA A 263 -4.86 -41.75 35.45
N PRO A 264 -4.49 -42.93 34.92
CA PRO A 264 -5.15 -44.18 35.29
C PRO A 264 -4.85 -44.55 36.76
N PRO A 265 -5.80 -45.19 37.47
CA PRO A 265 -5.66 -45.49 38.88
C PRO A 265 -4.53 -46.50 39.14
N ARG A 266 -3.69 -46.18 40.13
CA ARG A 266 -2.66 -47.07 40.69
C ARG A 266 -3.31 -48.35 41.20
N ARG A 267 -2.97 -49.48 40.57
CA ARG A 267 -3.28 -50.83 41.03
C ARG A 267 -2.45 -51.09 42.30
N ARG A 268 -3.10 -51.09 43.47
CA ARG A 268 -2.52 -51.63 44.71
C ARG A 268 -2.43 -53.14 44.57
N THR A 269 -1.23 -53.67 44.38
CA THR A 269 -0.93 -55.07 44.65
C THR A 269 -0.87 -55.27 46.16
N ARG A 270 -1.56 -56.30 46.63
CA ARG A 270 -1.52 -56.82 47.99
C ARG A 270 -0.55 -57.99 48.03
#